data_AF-A0A963EQB2-F1
#
_entry.id   AF-A0A963EQB2-F1
#
_cell.length_a   1.000
_cell.length_b   1.000
_cell.length_c   1.000
_cell.angle_alpha   90.00
_cell.angle_beta   90.00
_cell.angle_gamma   90.00
#
_symmetry.space_group_name_H-M   'P 1'
#
loop_
_entity.id
_entity.type
_entity.pdbx_description
1 polymer ?
#
loop_
_entity_poly.entity_id
_entity_poly.type
_entity_poly.pdbx_seq_one_letter_code
_entity_poly.pdbx_strand_id
1 'polypeptide(L)'
;VLEMLNVVRRSQVIHSLETEVSYAPLFAARKLGLDESWLDRLERHDPQGRRALSVQRIVAGSPAAAALRNGDMILAIDGEVVTSFRELEAATQKPSAEVTVWRDGAALELIIDTVALDGNGIERAVSWAGALLQDPHRAMAAQRGIEPLGVYVAFFSYGSPATRYGLWAGRRIVAIDDTETPDLQAFVDAVAGKHDQASVRLKTVTWNGAVEVITLKLDNQYWPAYEIRRTDSGWQRVPIA
;
A
#
# COMPACT_ATOMS: atom_id res chain seq x y z
N VAL A 1 3.51 22.05 1.45
CA VAL A 1 3.47 22.33 -0.01
C VAL A 1 4.85 22.72 -0.56
N LEU A 2 5.54 23.74 -0.02
CA LEU A 2 6.85 24.17 -0.54
C LEU A 2 7.96 23.11 -0.42
N GLU A 3 7.99 22.33 0.66
CA GLU A 3 8.97 21.23 0.83
C GLU A 3 8.73 20.08 -0.14
N MET A 4 7.48 19.63 -0.29
CA MET A 4 7.12 18.61 -1.30
C MET A 4 7.47 19.06 -2.72
N LEU A 5 7.24 20.35 -3.04
CA LEU A 5 7.67 20.92 -4.32
C LEU A 5 9.20 20.91 -4.47
N ASN A 6 9.97 21.14 -3.40
CA ASN A 6 11.43 21.06 -3.44
C ASN A 6 11.92 19.62 -3.62
N VAL A 7 11.28 18.65 -2.99
CA VAL A 7 11.62 17.23 -3.17
C VAL A 7 11.34 16.79 -4.60
N VAL A 8 10.18 17.13 -5.15
CA VAL A 8 9.84 16.88 -6.57
C VAL A 8 10.81 17.58 -7.51
N ARG A 9 11.15 18.85 -7.25
CA ARG A 9 12.11 19.62 -8.07
C ARG A 9 13.53 19.06 -8.03
N ARG A 10 13.93 18.43 -6.93
CA ARG A 10 15.26 17.83 -6.74
C ARG A 10 15.31 16.34 -7.07
N SER A 11 14.19 15.76 -7.52
CA SER A 11 14.07 14.30 -7.74
C SER A 11 14.56 13.48 -6.54
N GLN A 12 14.34 13.99 -5.32
CA GLN A 12 14.68 13.26 -4.11
C GLN A 12 13.59 12.24 -3.81
N VAL A 13 14.00 11.04 -3.41
CA VAL A 13 13.08 10.01 -2.92
C VAL A 13 12.59 10.43 -1.54
N ILE A 14 11.27 10.44 -1.35
CA ILE A 14 10.66 10.63 -0.02
C ILE A 14 10.56 9.26 0.62
N HIS A 15 11.01 9.12 1.86
CA HIS A 15 10.80 7.90 2.62
C HIS A 15 9.58 8.06 3.53
N SER A 16 8.79 6.99 3.67
CA SER A 16 7.63 6.94 4.56
C SER A 16 7.75 5.76 5.50
N LEU A 17 7.47 5.99 6.79
CA LEU A 17 7.27 4.92 7.75
C LEU A 17 5.98 4.12 7.51
N GLU A 18 5.14 4.51 6.53
CA GLU A 18 3.89 3.80 6.22
C GLU A 18 2.89 3.75 7.40
N THR A 19 2.88 4.82 8.21
CA THR A 19 1.96 4.99 9.35
C THR A 19 1.26 6.35 9.33
N GLU A 20 0.00 6.37 9.74
CA GLU A 20 -0.75 7.57 10.10
C GLU A 20 -0.77 7.71 11.61
N VAL A 21 -0.35 8.88 12.10
CA VAL A 21 -0.28 9.20 13.53
C VAL A 21 -1.21 10.36 13.89
N SER A 22 -1.65 10.37 15.14
CA SER A 22 -2.40 11.48 15.74
C SER A 22 -1.68 12.01 16.98
N TYR A 23 -1.96 13.25 17.35
CA TYR A 23 -1.51 13.78 18.63
C TYR A 23 -2.28 13.18 19.80
N ALA A 24 -1.54 12.69 20.79
CA ALA A 24 -2.06 12.28 22.09
C ALA A 24 -1.52 13.22 23.18
N PRO A 25 -2.36 14.02 23.86
CA PRO A 25 -1.91 14.85 24.97
C PRO A 25 -1.26 14.02 26.09
N LEU A 26 -0.25 14.55 26.79
CA LEU A 26 0.46 13.77 27.84
C LEU A 26 -0.46 13.27 28.96
N PHE A 27 -1.54 14.00 29.29
CA PHE A 27 -2.50 13.51 30.29
C PHE A 27 -3.22 12.23 29.83
N ALA A 28 -3.47 12.09 28.53
CA ALA A 28 -4.09 10.91 27.94
C ALA A 28 -3.07 9.77 27.85
N ALA A 29 -1.83 10.08 27.43
CA ALA A 29 -0.73 9.13 27.43
C ALA A 29 -0.47 8.54 28.82
N ARG A 30 -0.47 9.37 29.88
CA ARG A 30 -0.38 8.94 31.27
C ARG A 30 -1.50 7.97 31.66
N LYS A 31 -2.76 8.27 31.28
CA LYS A 31 -3.90 7.36 31.53
C LYS A 31 -3.78 6.02 30.81
N LEU A 32 -3.07 5.99 29.70
CA LEU A 32 -2.76 4.78 28.92
C LEU A 32 -1.47 4.08 29.41
N GLY A 33 -0.91 4.52 30.53
CA GLY A 33 0.19 3.84 31.22
C GLY A 33 1.58 4.26 30.77
N LEU A 34 1.75 5.34 29.98
CA LEU A 34 3.07 5.88 29.70
C LEU A 34 3.75 6.30 31.01
N ASP A 35 4.98 5.84 31.24
CA ASP A 35 5.68 6.09 32.49
C ASP A 35 6.11 7.56 32.66
N GLU A 36 6.36 7.97 33.92
CA GLU A 36 6.74 9.36 34.21
C GLU A 36 8.11 9.72 33.59
N SER A 37 9.00 8.75 33.37
CA SER A 37 10.31 9.01 32.76
C SER A 37 10.17 9.50 31.32
N TRP A 38 9.27 8.91 30.54
CA TRP A 38 8.96 9.32 29.18
C TRP A 38 8.08 10.55 29.13
N LEU A 39 7.11 10.69 30.05
CA LEU A 39 6.32 11.92 30.18
C LEU A 39 7.23 13.13 30.40
N ASP A 40 8.20 13.04 31.30
CA ASP A 40 9.18 14.10 31.56
C ASP A 40 10.07 14.39 30.36
N ARG A 41 10.48 13.35 29.59
CA ARG A 41 11.28 13.54 28.37
C ARG A 41 10.48 14.28 27.30
N LEU A 42 9.23 13.87 27.07
CA LEU A 42 8.34 14.48 26.09
C LEU A 42 7.99 15.93 26.47
N GLU A 43 7.72 16.20 27.76
CA GLU A 43 7.43 17.55 28.25
C GLU A 43 8.67 18.47 28.15
N ARG A 44 9.88 17.96 28.41
CA ARG A 44 11.11 18.74 28.23
C ARG A 44 11.40 19.03 26.75
N HIS A 45 11.11 18.09 25.85
CA HIS A 45 11.33 18.24 24.42
C HIS A 45 10.37 19.25 23.78
N ASP A 46 9.06 19.17 24.11
CA ASP A 46 8.03 20.11 23.64
C ASP A 46 7.18 20.66 24.81
N PRO A 47 7.70 21.64 25.58
CA PRO A 47 7.02 22.17 26.77
C PRO A 47 5.68 22.86 26.48
N GLN A 48 5.48 23.30 25.23
CA GLN A 48 4.27 23.96 24.77
C GLN A 48 3.23 22.97 24.26
N GLY A 49 3.66 22.01 23.43
CA GLY A 49 2.75 21.04 22.81
C GLY A 49 2.32 19.91 23.73
N ARG A 50 3.18 19.49 24.68
CA ARG A 50 2.90 18.45 25.70
C ARG A 50 2.08 17.29 25.15
N ARG A 51 2.67 16.58 24.19
CA ARG A 51 2.01 15.53 23.42
C ARG A 51 2.97 14.42 23.01
N ALA A 52 2.41 13.25 22.76
CA ALA A 52 3.03 12.12 22.09
C ALA A 52 2.36 11.89 20.72
N LEU A 53 2.96 11.05 19.89
CA LEU A 53 2.39 10.59 18.62
C LEU A 53 1.82 9.19 18.81
N SER A 54 0.53 8.99 18.56
CA SER A 54 -0.11 7.68 18.63
C SER A 54 -0.45 7.17 17.22
N VAL A 55 -0.09 5.92 16.93
CA VAL A 55 -0.37 5.24 15.66
C VAL A 55 -1.86 4.99 15.52
N GLN A 56 -2.48 5.59 14.51
CA GLN A 56 -3.90 5.46 14.20
C GLN A 56 -4.16 4.41 13.12
N ARG A 57 -3.31 4.38 12.10
CA ARG A 57 -3.45 3.47 10.97
C ARG A 57 -2.07 3.11 10.44
N ILE A 58 -1.95 1.90 9.92
CA ILE A 58 -0.73 1.38 9.31
C ILE A 58 -1.10 0.91 7.90
N VAL A 59 -0.26 1.20 6.92
CA VAL A 59 -0.49 0.76 5.55
C VAL A 59 -0.32 -0.76 5.48
N ALA A 60 -1.35 -1.48 5.03
CA ALA A 60 -1.33 -2.93 4.97
C ALA A 60 -0.21 -3.48 4.06
N GLY A 61 0.43 -4.58 4.48
CA GLY A 61 1.54 -5.19 3.75
C GLY A 61 2.84 -4.38 3.75
N SER A 62 2.92 -3.27 4.49
CA SER A 62 4.16 -2.50 4.66
C SER A 62 5.09 -3.12 5.73
N PRO A 63 6.38 -2.78 5.75
CA PRO A 63 7.27 -3.18 6.85
C PRO A 63 6.77 -2.75 8.23
N ALA A 64 6.17 -1.55 8.30
CA ALA A 64 5.54 -1.06 9.52
C ALA A 64 4.37 -1.93 9.98
N ALA A 65 3.60 -2.53 9.07
CA ALA A 65 2.51 -3.45 9.44
C ALA A 65 3.00 -4.73 10.12
N ALA A 66 4.25 -5.13 9.88
CA ALA A 66 4.87 -6.28 10.56
C ALA A 66 5.42 -5.93 11.96
N ALA A 67 5.76 -4.66 12.20
CA ALA A 67 6.43 -4.23 13.43
C ALA A 67 5.53 -3.45 14.40
N LEU A 68 4.67 -2.57 13.89
CA LEU A 68 3.85 -1.63 14.65
C LEU A 68 2.42 -2.14 14.86
N ARG A 69 1.73 -1.57 15.85
CA ARG A 69 0.32 -1.81 16.15
C ARG A 69 -0.41 -0.49 16.28
N ASN A 70 -1.70 -0.48 15.92
CA ASN A 70 -2.56 0.66 16.23
C ASN A 70 -2.61 0.87 17.75
N GLY A 71 -2.47 2.13 18.17
CA GLY A 71 -2.40 2.53 19.57
C GLY A 71 -0.99 2.62 20.13
N ASP A 72 0.03 2.09 19.45
CA ASP A 72 1.43 2.33 19.84
C ASP A 72 1.69 3.83 19.92
N MET A 73 2.45 4.27 20.92
CA MET A 73 2.93 5.65 20.99
C MET A 73 4.36 5.70 20.47
N ILE A 74 4.62 6.43 19.40
CA ILE A 74 5.98 6.68 18.91
C ILE A 74 6.60 7.75 19.82
N LEU A 75 7.74 7.41 20.42
CA LEU A 75 8.42 8.23 21.42
C LEU A 75 9.72 8.82 20.89
N ALA A 76 10.49 8.04 20.14
CA ALA A 76 11.77 8.45 19.59
C ALA A 76 12.09 7.72 18.28
N ILE A 77 12.97 8.33 17.49
CA ILE A 77 13.55 7.76 16.27
C ILE A 77 15.07 7.86 16.41
N ASP A 78 15.76 6.71 16.36
CA ASP A 78 17.20 6.56 16.62
C ASP A 78 17.68 7.27 17.90
N GLY A 79 16.95 7.03 18.99
CA GLY A 79 17.21 7.61 20.31
C GLY A 79 16.74 9.06 20.51
N GLU A 80 16.43 9.80 19.43
CA GLU A 80 16.00 11.19 19.49
C GLU A 80 14.48 11.31 19.64
N VAL A 81 14.03 12.09 20.63
CA VAL A 81 12.60 12.25 20.95
C VAL A 81 11.86 12.94 19.81
N VAL A 82 10.67 12.44 19.47
CA VAL A 82 9.79 13.03 18.45
C VAL A 82 8.40 13.31 19.04
N THR A 83 7.89 14.53 18.88
CA THR A 83 6.56 14.93 19.39
C THR A 83 5.67 15.55 18.32
N SER A 84 6.22 15.81 17.13
CA SER A 84 5.50 16.42 16.00
C SER A 84 5.52 15.55 14.74
N PHE A 85 4.50 15.71 13.89
CA PHE A 85 4.47 15.04 12.58
C PHE A 85 5.71 15.38 11.73
N ARG A 86 6.21 16.61 11.85
CA ARG A 86 7.37 17.08 11.09
C ARG A 86 8.67 16.44 11.56
N GLU A 87 8.88 16.31 12.86
CA GLU A 87 10.05 15.62 13.40
C GLU A 87 10.04 14.15 13.00
N LEU A 88 8.88 13.48 13.12
CA LEU A 88 8.75 12.09 12.68
C LEU A 88 9.06 11.95 11.18
N GLU A 89 8.47 12.79 10.33
CA GLU A 89 8.72 12.78 8.89
C GLU A 89 10.20 13.01 8.57
N ALA A 90 10.83 14.02 9.18
CA ALA A 90 12.24 14.35 8.98
C ALA A 90 13.17 13.22 9.47
N ALA A 91 12.91 12.68 10.65
CA ALA A 91 13.71 11.62 11.23
C ALA A 91 13.61 10.30 10.44
N THR A 92 12.50 10.08 9.73
CA THR A 92 12.28 8.87 8.91
C THR A 92 12.69 9.03 7.44
N GLN A 93 13.32 10.14 7.04
CA GLN A 93 13.86 10.32 5.67
C GLN A 93 15.14 9.50 5.40
N LYS A 94 15.06 8.18 5.56
CA LYS A 94 16.16 7.22 5.36
C LYS A 94 15.60 5.81 5.17
N PRO A 95 16.35 4.86 4.56
CA PRO A 95 15.84 3.53 4.22
C PRO A 95 15.33 2.68 5.39
N SER A 96 15.85 2.89 6.60
CA SER A 96 15.45 2.17 7.80
C SER A 96 15.67 3.07 9.02
N ALA A 97 14.87 2.91 10.06
CA ALA A 97 14.97 3.68 11.29
C ALA A 97 14.69 2.80 12.52
N GLU A 98 15.40 3.06 13.61
CA GLU A 98 15.06 2.49 14.92
C GLU A 98 13.94 3.34 15.54
N VAL A 99 12.77 2.73 15.72
CA VAL A 99 11.58 3.38 16.27
C VAL A 99 11.38 2.92 17.70
N THR A 100 11.50 3.83 18.65
CA THR A 100 11.12 3.57 20.03
C THR A 100 9.62 3.81 20.21
N VAL A 101 8.89 2.77 20.59
CA VAL A 101 7.44 2.84 20.84
C VAL A 101 7.08 2.44 22.26
N TRP A 102 6.01 3.03 22.80
CA TRP A 102 5.34 2.52 23.98
C TRP A 102 4.25 1.54 23.59
N ARG A 103 4.33 0.31 24.12
CA ARG A 103 3.35 -0.75 23.91
C ARG A 103 3.22 -1.59 25.16
N ASP A 104 1.99 -1.87 25.57
CA ASP A 104 1.68 -2.79 26.69
C ASP A 104 2.46 -2.50 27.99
N GLY A 105 2.74 -1.22 28.27
CA GLY A 105 3.42 -0.78 29.49
C GLY A 105 4.95 -0.81 29.44
N ALA A 106 5.55 -0.99 28.25
CA ALA A 106 6.99 -0.98 28.07
C ALA A 106 7.42 -0.18 26.83
N ALA A 107 8.64 0.35 26.87
CA ALA A 107 9.31 0.89 25.69
C ALA A 107 9.95 -0.26 24.89
N LEU A 108 9.68 -0.30 23.58
CA LEU A 108 10.21 -1.26 22.63
C LEU A 108 10.99 -0.53 21.55
N GLU A 109 12.16 -1.05 21.19
CA GLU A 109 12.95 -0.57 20.06
C GLU A 109 12.74 -1.50 18.87
N LEU A 110 12.29 -0.92 17.76
CA LEU A 110 11.91 -1.65 16.55
C LEU A 110 12.68 -1.10 15.35
N ILE A 111 13.45 -1.92 14.66
CA ILE A 111 14.04 -1.53 13.38
C ILE A 111 12.99 -1.71 12.30
N ILE A 112 12.64 -0.61 11.61
CA ILE A 112 11.59 -0.59 10.60
C ILE A 112 12.13 0.01 9.31
N ASP A 113 12.01 -0.76 8.22
CA ASP A 113 12.32 -0.28 6.88
C ASP A 113 11.25 0.70 6.42
N THR A 114 11.69 1.82 5.85
CA THR A 114 10.80 2.82 5.27
C THR A 114 10.57 2.53 3.80
N VAL A 115 9.43 2.99 3.29
CA VAL A 115 9.08 2.83 1.87
C VAL A 115 9.44 4.10 1.11
N ALA A 116 10.20 3.92 0.03
CA ALA A 116 10.47 4.96 -0.95
C ALA A 116 9.19 5.31 -1.72
N LEU A 117 8.80 6.58 -1.66
CA LEU A 117 7.69 7.17 -2.40
C LEU A 117 8.28 8.00 -3.55
N ASP A 118 8.18 7.46 -4.76
CA ASP A 118 8.68 8.07 -5.99
C ASP A 118 7.66 9.01 -6.67
N GLY A 119 6.39 8.93 -6.26
CA GLY A 119 5.30 9.72 -6.81
C GLY A 119 4.86 9.29 -8.22
N ASN A 120 5.39 8.19 -8.76
CA ASN A 120 5.10 7.75 -10.13
C ASN A 120 3.75 7.06 -10.26
N GLY A 121 3.21 6.51 -9.16
CA GLY A 121 1.88 5.91 -9.11
C GLY A 121 1.81 4.62 -9.94
N ILE A 122 0.83 4.53 -10.84
CA ILE A 122 0.68 3.37 -11.73
C ILE A 122 1.49 3.63 -13.00
N GLU A 123 2.36 2.68 -13.33
CA GLU A 123 3.18 2.71 -14.55
C GLU A 123 2.89 1.55 -15.51
N ARG A 124 2.07 0.59 -15.07
CA ARG A 124 1.72 -0.60 -15.83
C ARG A 124 0.27 -0.97 -15.59
N ALA A 125 -0.43 -1.29 -16.68
CA ALA A 125 -1.76 -1.86 -16.63
C ALA A 125 -1.90 -2.91 -17.75
N VAL A 126 -2.89 -3.80 -17.62
CA VAL A 126 -3.20 -4.83 -18.60
C VAL A 126 -4.66 -4.71 -19.01
N SER A 127 -4.91 -4.61 -20.30
CA SER A 127 -6.23 -4.84 -20.87
C SER A 127 -6.34 -6.33 -21.19
N TRP A 128 -7.27 -7.04 -20.55
CA TRP A 128 -7.48 -8.46 -20.79
C TRP A 128 -8.95 -8.84 -20.66
N ALA A 129 -9.51 -9.49 -21.68
CA ALA A 129 -10.92 -9.91 -21.72
C ALA A 129 -11.92 -8.75 -21.44
N GLY A 130 -11.52 -7.51 -21.75
CA GLY A 130 -12.25 -6.27 -21.51
C GLY A 130 -12.21 -5.73 -20.07
N ALA A 131 -11.42 -6.34 -19.18
CA ALA A 131 -11.03 -5.76 -17.91
C ALA A 131 -9.76 -4.91 -18.05
N LEU A 132 -9.67 -3.84 -17.26
CA LEU A 132 -8.44 -3.09 -17.03
C LEU A 132 -7.87 -3.50 -15.67
N LEU A 133 -6.68 -4.04 -15.69
CA LEU A 133 -6.01 -4.69 -14.57
C LEU A 133 -4.73 -3.94 -14.22
N GLN A 134 -4.37 -3.90 -12.94
CA GLN A 134 -3.14 -3.28 -12.44
C GLN A 134 -2.73 -3.92 -11.10
N ASP A 135 -1.50 -3.69 -10.66
CA ASP A 135 -1.14 -3.99 -9.28
C ASP A 135 -1.99 -3.13 -8.31
N PRO A 136 -2.37 -3.65 -7.12
CA PRO A 136 -3.11 -2.87 -6.14
C PRO A 136 -2.37 -1.59 -5.78
N HIS A 137 -3.03 -0.44 -5.95
CA HIS A 137 -2.41 0.84 -5.68
C HIS A 137 -2.26 1.09 -4.17
N ARG A 138 -1.18 1.75 -3.74
CA ARG A 138 -0.86 2.04 -2.32
C ARG A 138 -2.04 2.60 -1.52
N ALA A 139 -2.88 3.45 -2.12
CA ALA A 139 -4.04 4.02 -1.43
C ALA A 139 -5.05 2.96 -0.94
N MET A 140 -5.14 1.77 -1.56
CA MET A 140 -5.96 0.67 -1.05
C MET A 140 -5.42 0.18 0.30
N ALA A 141 -4.13 -0.09 0.37
CA ALA A 141 -3.47 -0.53 1.59
C ALA A 141 -3.56 0.55 2.68
N ALA A 142 -3.35 1.81 2.32
CA ALA A 142 -3.32 2.90 3.28
C ALA A 142 -4.69 3.28 3.84
N GLN A 143 -5.75 3.26 3.01
CA GLN A 143 -7.09 3.73 3.43
C GLN A 143 -8.04 2.60 3.81
N ARG A 144 -7.85 1.40 3.22
CA ARG A 144 -8.76 0.26 3.41
C ARG A 144 -8.12 -0.91 4.14
N GLY A 145 -6.82 -0.85 4.45
CA GLY A 145 -6.12 -1.96 5.10
C GLY A 145 -6.08 -3.22 4.24
N ILE A 146 -6.19 -3.08 2.91
CA ILE A 146 -6.15 -4.21 1.98
C ILE A 146 -4.71 -4.40 1.53
N GLU A 147 -4.13 -5.54 1.85
CA GLU A 147 -2.78 -5.89 1.41
C GLU A 147 -2.66 -5.84 -0.12
N PRO A 148 -1.53 -5.34 -0.65
CA PRO A 148 -1.33 -5.15 -2.08
C PRO A 148 -0.95 -6.46 -2.79
N LEU A 149 -1.73 -7.52 -2.56
CA LEU A 149 -1.55 -8.83 -3.18
C LEU A 149 -2.58 -9.05 -4.29
N GLY A 150 -2.22 -9.81 -5.31
CA GLY A 150 -3.11 -10.10 -6.42
C GLY A 150 -3.13 -9.00 -7.46
N VAL A 151 -4.03 -9.10 -8.42
CA VAL A 151 -4.20 -8.14 -9.51
C VAL A 151 -5.53 -7.42 -9.39
N TYR A 152 -5.49 -6.11 -9.22
CA TYR A 152 -6.67 -5.29 -9.03
C TYR A 152 -7.42 -5.05 -10.35
N VAL A 153 -8.73 -5.31 -10.33
CA VAL A 153 -9.65 -4.99 -11.43
C VAL A 153 -10.08 -3.54 -11.29
N ALA A 154 -9.44 -2.64 -12.03
CA ALA A 154 -9.72 -1.21 -11.99
C ALA A 154 -11.01 -0.86 -12.72
N PHE A 155 -11.28 -1.53 -13.83
CA PHE A 155 -12.44 -1.27 -14.68
C PHE A 155 -12.82 -2.52 -15.49
N PHE A 156 -14.05 -2.54 -16.01
CA PHE A 156 -14.50 -3.50 -17.01
C PHE A 156 -15.36 -2.80 -18.07
N SER A 157 -15.28 -3.30 -19.29
CA SER A 157 -16.01 -2.71 -20.42
C SER A 157 -17.33 -3.44 -20.66
N TYR A 158 -18.45 -2.72 -20.81
CA TYR A 158 -19.75 -3.34 -21.11
C TYR A 158 -19.70 -4.18 -22.40
N GLY A 159 -20.37 -5.33 -22.37
CA GLY A 159 -20.36 -6.29 -23.49
C GLY A 159 -19.10 -7.17 -23.59
N SER A 160 -18.08 -6.92 -22.76
CA SER A 160 -16.89 -7.77 -22.71
C SER A 160 -17.11 -9.10 -22.00
N PRO A 161 -16.22 -10.10 -22.20
CA PRO A 161 -16.18 -11.28 -21.36
C PRO A 161 -16.12 -10.96 -19.86
N ALA A 162 -15.29 -9.99 -19.43
CA ALA A 162 -15.19 -9.60 -18.03
C ALA A 162 -16.57 -9.26 -17.44
N THR A 163 -17.34 -8.40 -18.11
CA THR A 163 -18.70 -8.03 -17.69
C THR A 163 -19.66 -9.22 -17.75
N ARG A 164 -19.62 -10.01 -18.84
CA ARG A 164 -20.53 -11.14 -19.08
C ARG A 164 -20.41 -12.22 -18.02
N TYR A 165 -19.18 -12.51 -17.59
CA TYR A 165 -18.88 -13.57 -16.62
C TYR A 165 -18.69 -13.03 -15.19
N GLY A 166 -18.90 -11.74 -14.97
CA GLY A 166 -18.97 -11.15 -13.63
C GLY A 166 -17.63 -10.79 -13.00
N LEU A 167 -16.57 -10.53 -13.78
CA LEU A 167 -15.31 -9.95 -13.32
C LEU A 167 -15.49 -8.43 -13.09
N TRP A 168 -16.13 -8.08 -11.98
CA TRP A 168 -16.42 -6.69 -11.59
C TRP A 168 -15.19 -5.95 -11.04
N ALA A 169 -15.20 -4.63 -11.25
CA ALA A 169 -14.22 -3.71 -10.71
C ALA A 169 -14.23 -3.71 -9.18
N GLY A 170 -13.09 -3.39 -8.57
CA GLY A 170 -12.89 -3.42 -7.13
C GLY A 170 -12.49 -4.78 -6.57
N ARG A 171 -12.53 -5.85 -7.38
CA ARG A 171 -12.00 -7.16 -7.02
C ARG A 171 -10.49 -7.26 -7.26
N ARG A 172 -9.86 -8.24 -6.61
CA ARG A 172 -8.49 -8.68 -6.91
C ARG A 172 -8.52 -10.09 -7.47
N ILE A 173 -7.82 -10.34 -8.57
CA ILE A 173 -7.56 -11.69 -9.10
C ILE A 173 -6.36 -12.24 -8.34
N VAL A 174 -6.51 -13.40 -7.73
CA VAL A 174 -5.45 -14.04 -6.92
C VAL A 174 -4.97 -15.37 -7.49
N ALA A 175 -5.70 -15.93 -8.47
CA ALA A 175 -5.24 -17.10 -9.22
C ALA A 175 -5.89 -17.20 -10.60
N ILE A 176 -5.18 -17.80 -11.55
CA ILE A 176 -5.64 -18.17 -12.90
C ILE A 176 -5.34 -19.66 -13.12
N ASP A 177 -6.37 -20.47 -13.41
CA ASP A 177 -6.26 -21.92 -13.64
C ASP A 177 -5.34 -22.62 -12.60
N ASP A 178 -5.61 -22.36 -11.32
CA ASP A 178 -4.86 -22.83 -10.14
C ASP A 178 -3.43 -22.30 -9.98
N THR A 179 -2.96 -21.45 -10.89
CA THR A 179 -1.67 -20.73 -10.75
C THR A 179 -1.91 -19.44 -9.97
N GLU A 180 -1.20 -19.26 -8.85
CA GLU A 180 -1.28 -18.03 -8.07
C GLU A 180 -0.79 -16.83 -8.87
N THR A 181 -1.47 -15.70 -8.72
CA THR A 181 -1.11 -14.44 -9.37
C THR A 181 -0.84 -13.38 -8.31
N PRO A 182 0.30 -13.43 -7.59
CA PRO A 182 0.60 -12.49 -6.50
C PRO A 182 0.74 -11.04 -6.99
N ASP A 183 1.05 -10.83 -8.26
CA ASP A 183 1.24 -9.53 -8.90
C ASP A 183 0.80 -9.56 -10.39
N LEU A 184 0.84 -8.40 -11.04
CA LEU A 184 0.45 -8.22 -12.44
C LEU A 184 1.36 -8.99 -13.41
N GLN A 185 2.64 -9.23 -13.08
CA GLN A 185 3.53 -10.00 -13.94
C GLN A 185 3.14 -11.48 -13.94
N ALA A 186 2.96 -12.08 -12.76
CA ALA A 186 2.50 -13.46 -12.63
C ALA A 186 1.14 -13.68 -13.31
N PHE A 187 0.25 -12.68 -13.27
CA PHE A 187 -0.98 -12.72 -14.06
C PHE A 187 -0.72 -12.74 -15.56
N VAL A 188 0.14 -11.86 -16.08
CA VAL A 188 0.50 -11.85 -17.51
C VAL A 188 1.08 -13.19 -17.94
N ASP A 189 2.01 -13.73 -17.16
CA ASP A 189 2.64 -15.03 -17.44
C ASP A 189 1.59 -16.17 -17.45
N ALA A 190 0.61 -16.12 -16.54
CA ALA A 190 -0.44 -17.13 -16.45
C ALA A 190 -1.47 -17.07 -17.60
N VAL A 191 -1.68 -15.90 -18.22
CA VAL A 191 -2.63 -15.72 -19.33
C VAL A 191 -1.98 -15.67 -20.72
N ALA A 192 -0.66 -15.51 -20.77
CA ALA A 192 0.12 -15.55 -22.00
C ALA A 192 -0.14 -16.85 -22.79
N GLY A 193 -0.27 -16.73 -24.10
CA GLY A 193 -0.54 -17.85 -25.00
C GLY A 193 -1.91 -18.51 -24.90
N LYS A 194 -2.83 -18.03 -24.04
CA LYS A 194 -4.21 -18.57 -24.02
C LYS A 194 -4.96 -18.19 -25.30
N HIS A 195 -5.40 -19.22 -26.03
CA HIS A 195 -6.06 -19.08 -27.33
C HIS A 195 -7.48 -18.51 -27.22
N ASP A 196 -7.98 -17.98 -28.34
CA ASP A 196 -9.36 -17.49 -28.43
C ASP A 196 -10.38 -18.59 -28.05
N GLN A 197 -11.51 -18.19 -27.46
CA GLN A 197 -12.55 -19.10 -26.96
C GLN A 197 -12.14 -20.04 -25.81
N ALA A 198 -10.90 -20.00 -25.32
CA ALA A 198 -10.49 -20.78 -24.15
C ALA A 198 -11.30 -20.37 -22.91
N SER A 199 -11.63 -21.35 -22.07
CA SER A 199 -12.20 -21.10 -20.73
C SER A 199 -11.07 -20.92 -19.73
N VAL A 200 -11.15 -19.87 -18.93
CA VAL A 200 -10.16 -19.50 -17.93
C VAL A 200 -10.86 -19.36 -16.59
N ARG A 201 -10.37 -20.11 -15.60
CA ARG A 201 -10.87 -20.04 -14.22
C ARG A 201 -10.07 -19.01 -13.44
N LEU A 202 -10.77 -18.04 -12.87
CA LEU A 202 -10.22 -17.02 -11.99
C LEU A 202 -10.67 -17.27 -10.56
N LYS A 203 -9.72 -17.19 -9.63
CA LYS A 203 -10.04 -16.98 -8.22
C LYS A 203 -9.93 -15.49 -7.94
N THR A 204 -10.98 -14.90 -7.41
CA THR A 204 -11.04 -13.46 -7.09
C THR A 204 -11.38 -13.25 -5.62
N VAL A 205 -10.98 -12.10 -5.11
CA VAL A 205 -11.26 -11.65 -3.74
C VAL A 205 -11.90 -10.27 -3.81
N THR A 206 -13.05 -10.12 -3.17
CA THR A 206 -13.74 -8.83 -3.03
C THR A 206 -13.07 -7.95 -1.96
N TRP A 207 -13.46 -6.68 -1.87
CA TRP A 207 -12.93 -5.75 -0.87
C TRP A 207 -13.18 -6.17 0.58
N ASN A 208 -14.23 -6.96 0.84
CA ASN A 208 -14.55 -7.51 2.16
C ASN A 208 -13.96 -8.92 2.40
N GLY A 209 -13.06 -9.39 1.52
CA GLY A 209 -12.33 -10.64 1.68
C GLY A 209 -13.10 -11.89 1.23
N ALA A 210 -14.30 -11.76 0.65
CA ALA A 210 -15.02 -12.91 0.12
C ALA A 210 -14.31 -13.46 -1.13
N VAL A 211 -14.11 -14.77 -1.14
CA VAL A 211 -13.46 -15.48 -2.24
C VAL A 211 -14.52 -15.99 -3.21
N GLU A 212 -14.34 -15.69 -4.49
CA GLU A 212 -15.24 -16.11 -5.56
C GLU A 212 -14.44 -16.76 -6.69
N VAL A 213 -15.02 -17.79 -7.31
CA VAL A 213 -14.46 -18.44 -8.50
C VAL A 213 -15.32 -18.09 -9.70
N ILE A 214 -14.69 -17.54 -10.73
CA ILE A 214 -15.32 -17.16 -12.00
C ILE A 214 -14.70 -18.03 -13.08
N THR A 215 -15.50 -18.58 -13.99
CA THR A 215 -14.98 -19.17 -15.23
C THR A 215 -15.46 -18.32 -16.39
N LEU A 216 -14.53 -17.64 -17.07
CA LEU A 216 -14.84 -16.81 -18.22
C LEU A 216 -14.34 -17.45 -19.51
N LYS A 217 -15.03 -17.18 -20.61
CA LYS A 217 -14.61 -17.58 -21.94
C LYS A 217 -13.96 -16.39 -22.65
N LEU A 218 -12.75 -16.58 -23.17
CA LEU A 218 -12.03 -15.55 -23.91
C LEU A 218 -12.69 -15.23 -25.25
N ASP A 219 -12.50 -13.99 -25.67
CA ASP A 219 -12.84 -13.47 -26.99
C ASP A 219 -11.68 -12.56 -27.43
N ASN A 220 -10.59 -13.17 -27.89
CA ASN A 220 -9.37 -12.47 -28.27
C ASN A 220 -9.55 -11.72 -29.60
N GLN A 221 -10.58 -12.07 -30.39
CA GLN A 221 -10.91 -11.39 -31.64
C GLN A 221 -11.40 -9.96 -31.38
N TYR A 222 -12.34 -9.79 -30.44
CA TYR A 222 -12.92 -8.48 -30.12
C TYR A 222 -12.30 -7.83 -28.88
N TRP A 223 -11.67 -8.62 -27.99
CA TRP A 223 -11.06 -8.16 -26.74
C TRP A 223 -9.60 -8.66 -26.60
N PRO A 224 -8.70 -8.28 -27.53
CA PRO A 224 -7.31 -8.70 -27.48
C PRO A 224 -6.61 -8.25 -26.20
N ALA A 225 -5.70 -9.09 -25.72
CA ALA A 225 -4.90 -8.80 -24.54
C ALA A 225 -3.69 -7.93 -24.90
N TYR A 226 -3.45 -6.87 -24.13
CA TYR A 226 -2.26 -6.04 -24.28
C TYR A 226 -1.92 -5.35 -22.96
N GLU A 227 -0.63 -5.09 -22.78
CA GLU A 227 -0.11 -4.25 -21.72
C GLU A 227 -0.13 -2.78 -22.14
N ILE A 228 -0.29 -1.92 -21.14
CA ILE A 228 -0.13 -0.48 -21.23
C ILE A 228 1.01 -0.13 -20.27
N ARG A 229 2.15 0.32 -20.80
CA ARG A 229 3.36 0.63 -20.02
C ARG A 229 3.72 2.10 -20.17
N ARG A 230 4.06 2.75 -19.06
CA ARG A 230 4.64 4.08 -19.04
C ARG A 230 6.11 3.98 -19.41
N THR A 231 6.53 4.80 -20.37
CA THR A 231 7.92 4.93 -20.81
C THR A 231 8.33 6.40 -20.77
N ASP A 232 9.60 6.69 -20.98
CA ASP A 232 10.10 8.08 -21.09
C ASP A 232 9.41 8.87 -22.21
N SER A 233 8.94 8.18 -23.25
CA SER A 233 8.21 8.76 -24.39
C SER A 233 6.68 8.84 -24.18
N GLY A 234 6.20 8.44 -23.01
CA GLY A 234 4.77 8.36 -22.68
C GLY A 234 4.24 6.92 -22.61
N TRP A 235 2.92 6.78 -22.65
CA TRP A 235 2.25 5.49 -22.54
C TRP A 235 2.29 4.72 -23.86
N GLN A 236 2.76 3.49 -23.81
CA GLN A 236 2.85 2.59 -24.96
C GLN A 236 2.01 1.34 -24.74
N ARG A 237 1.48 0.79 -25.84
CA ARG A 237 0.75 -0.49 -25.83
C ARG A 237 1.65 -1.59 -26.38
N VAL A 238 1.71 -2.70 -25.67
CA VAL A 238 2.50 -3.87 -26.06
C VAL A 238 1.59 -5.11 -26.03
N PRO A 239 1.47 -5.88 -27.13
CA PRO A 239 0.69 -7.11 -27.12
C PRO A 239 1.19 -8.09 -26.06
N ILE A 240 0.27 -8.80 -25.41
CA ILE A 240 0.62 -9.96 -24.57
C ILE A 240 0.66 -11.17 -25.52
N ALA A 241 1.83 -11.83 -25.59
CA ALA A 241 2.07 -13.00 -26.44
C ALA A 241 1.36 -14.25 -25.90
#